data_AF-W6AA25-F1
#
_entry.id   AF-W6AA25-F1
#
_cell.length_a   1.000
_cell.length_b   1.000
_cell.length_c   1.000
_cell.angle_alpha   90.00
_cell.angle_beta   90.00
_cell.angle_gamma   90.00
#
_symmetry.space_group_name_H-M   'P 1'
#
loop_
_entity.id
_entity.type
_entity.pdbx_description
1 polymer ?
#
loop_
_entity_poly.entity_id
_entity_poly.type
_entity_poly.pdbx_seq_one_letter_code
_entity_poly.pdbx_strand_id
1 'polypeptide(L)'
;MSQKFNEVIDMKVIIGEIISDDYKSLKNNDNKDFAINKNVIKEFQKISTGKEPKEYLNQLEMLFEKMAKEENFNEAMVISQFIQRYHYFYQTYVNYNNFTDPISADEISAPATTFETIFIPFFSKQIDFYFENFLEIIKESEIQKWSDDFSKELHQKINSIITESDFIKKIALVEEMVVWMQTNSFTNQITKDLEMSSEQQIFLTQINELKIVLQSLDILVERVLKKVVEVAND
;
A
#
# COMPACT_ATOMS: atom_id res chain seq x y z
N MET A 1 -4.80 -35.19 -0.12
CA MET A 1 -5.13 -33.95 -0.86
C MET A 1 -3.82 -33.23 -1.09
N SER A 2 -3.56 -32.74 -2.29
CA SER A 2 -2.44 -31.82 -2.51
C SER A 2 -2.69 -30.57 -1.66
N GLN A 3 -1.62 -29.94 -1.16
CA GLN A 3 -1.73 -28.66 -0.47
C GLN A 3 -2.26 -27.60 -1.45
N LYS A 4 -2.96 -26.59 -0.92
CA LYS A 4 -3.37 -25.45 -1.74
C LYS A 4 -2.19 -24.50 -1.95
N PHE A 5 -2.20 -23.76 -3.06
CA PHE A 5 -1.15 -22.80 -3.39
C PHE A 5 -0.92 -21.76 -2.28
N ASN A 6 -2.01 -21.19 -1.73
CA ASN A 6 -1.97 -20.20 -0.65
C ASN A 6 -1.56 -20.76 0.72
N GLU A 7 -1.50 -22.07 0.89
CA GLU A 7 -0.92 -22.69 2.09
C GLU A 7 0.62 -22.73 2.02
N VAL A 8 1.19 -22.68 0.81
CA VAL A 8 2.64 -22.72 0.59
C VAL A 8 3.21 -21.31 0.47
N ILE A 9 2.59 -20.45 -0.34
CA ILE A 9 2.94 -19.03 -0.45
C ILE A 9 1.91 -18.22 0.35
N ASP A 10 2.05 -18.26 1.67
CA ASP A 10 1.08 -17.64 2.57
C ASP A 10 1.30 -16.12 2.71
N MET A 11 0.37 -15.33 2.15
CA MET A 11 0.38 -13.86 2.29
C MET A 11 0.31 -13.39 3.74
N LYS A 12 -0.28 -14.17 4.65
CA LYS A 12 -0.33 -13.84 6.08
C LYS A 12 1.08 -13.81 6.68
N VAL A 13 1.93 -14.76 6.31
CA VAL A 13 3.34 -14.81 6.76
C VAL A 13 4.09 -13.60 6.21
N ILE A 14 3.94 -13.32 4.91
CA ILE A 14 4.58 -12.17 4.25
C ILE A 14 4.18 -10.85 4.93
N ILE A 15 2.88 -10.63 5.17
CA ILE A 15 2.39 -9.41 5.84
C ILE A 15 2.89 -9.34 7.29
N GLY A 16 3.00 -10.49 7.99
CA GLY A 16 3.57 -10.58 9.33
C GLY A 16 5.05 -10.15 9.40
N GLU A 17 5.82 -10.45 8.36
CA GLU A 17 7.20 -9.96 8.24
C GLU A 17 7.25 -8.46 8.01
N ILE A 18 6.37 -7.93 7.15
CA ILE A 18 6.28 -6.49 6.87
C ILE A 18 5.96 -5.72 8.15
N ILE A 19 4.97 -6.15 8.96
CA ILE A 19 4.65 -5.45 10.21
C ILE A 19 5.74 -5.54 11.27
N SER A 20 6.50 -6.62 11.27
CA SER A 20 7.68 -6.74 12.12
C SER A 20 8.76 -5.75 11.71
N ASP A 21 8.96 -5.53 10.41
CA ASP A 21 9.94 -4.56 9.92
C ASP A 21 9.48 -3.11 10.09
N ASP A 22 8.17 -2.85 9.96
CA ASP A 22 7.56 -1.56 10.31
C ASP A 22 7.78 -1.24 11.80
N TYR A 23 7.54 -2.21 12.70
CA TYR A 23 7.84 -2.06 14.12
C TYR A 23 9.31 -1.74 14.38
N LYS A 24 10.24 -2.47 13.76
CA LYS A 24 11.69 -2.22 13.91
C LYS A 24 12.04 -0.81 13.45
N SER A 25 11.46 -0.36 12.33
CA SER A 25 11.67 0.98 11.78
C SER A 25 11.15 2.07 12.72
N LEU A 26 9.96 1.88 13.31
CA LEU A 26 9.41 2.79 14.32
C LEU A 26 10.24 2.82 15.60
N LYS A 27 10.73 1.67 16.06
CA LYS A 27 11.53 1.54 17.28
C LYS A 27 12.90 2.22 17.14
N ASN A 28 13.52 2.08 15.97
CA ASN A 28 14.85 2.61 15.67
C ASN A 28 14.79 4.00 15.03
N ASN A 29 13.64 4.69 15.13
CA ASN A 29 13.50 6.03 14.61
C ASN A 29 14.31 7.01 15.48
N ASP A 30 15.55 7.24 15.08
CA ASP A 30 16.46 8.24 15.65
C ASP A 30 16.32 9.61 14.96
N ASN A 31 15.21 9.84 14.24
CA ASN A 31 15.01 11.10 13.53
C ASN A 31 14.85 12.25 14.55
N LYS A 32 15.73 13.25 14.44
CA LYS A 32 15.73 14.43 15.32
C LYS A 32 14.50 15.30 15.15
N ASP A 33 13.84 15.21 14.00
CA ASP A 33 12.72 16.08 13.63
C ASP A 33 11.37 15.59 14.18
N PHE A 34 11.25 14.30 14.51
CA PHE A 34 10.04 13.72 15.07
C PHE A 34 10.33 12.43 15.86
N ALA A 35 10.17 12.51 17.19
CA ALA A 35 10.37 11.36 18.07
C ALA A 35 9.02 10.75 18.47
N ILE A 36 8.81 9.48 18.12
CA ILE A 36 7.59 8.75 18.48
C ILE A 36 7.60 8.41 19.97
N ASN A 37 6.48 8.66 20.64
CA ASN A 37 6.32 8.31 22.04
C ASN A 37 6.56 6.80 22.27
N LYS A 38 7.39 6.47 23.28
CA LYS A 38 7.71 5.09 23.67
C LYS A 38 6.47 4.24 23.97
N ASN A 39 5.36 4.85 24.41
CA ASN A 39 4.12 4.14 24.62
C ASN A 39 3.47 3.68 23.31
N VAL A 40 3.53 4.51 22.25
CA VAL A 40 3.06 4.13 20.90
C VAL A 40 3.90 2.98 20.37
N ILE A 41 5.23 3.04 20.54
CA ILE A 41 6.13 1.94 20.14
C ILE A 41 5.78 0.64 20.88
N LYS A 42 5.45 0.70 22.17
CA LYS A 42 5.02 -0.48 22.95
C LYS A 42 3.69 -1.05 22.49
N GLU A 43 2.72 -0.20 22.17
CA GLU A 43 1.44 -0.68 21.62
C GLU A 43 1.68 -1.31 20.23
N PHE A 44 2.42 -0.64 19.34
CA PHE A 44 2.76 -1.16 18.02
C PHE A 44 3.52 -2.49 18.09
N GLN A 45 4.40 -2.68 19.08
CA GLN A 45 5.05 -3.97 19.33
C GLN A 45 4.04 -5.09 19.58
N LYS A 46 2.94 -4.83 20.30
CA LYS A 46 1.89 -5.83 20.51
C LYS A 46 1.19 -6.14 19.20
N ILE A 47 0.89 -5.10 18.41
CA ILE A 47 0.27 -5.24 17.09
C ILE A 47 1.12 -6.14 16.18
N SER A 48 2.44 -5.91 16.14
CA SER A 48 3.35 -6.72 15.30
C SER A 48 3.48 -8.18 15.72
N THR A 49 2.94 -8.57 16.89
CA THR A 49 2.89 -9.97 17.35
C THR A 49 1.56 -10.66 17.07
N GLY A 50 0.57 -9.92 16.53
CA GLY A 50 -0.67 -10.50 16.02
C GLY A 50 -0.40 -11.55 14.95
N LYS A 51 -1.44 -12.30 14.58
CA LYS A 51 -1.28 -13.37 13.58
C LYS A 51 -2.01 -13.08 12.29
N GLU A 52 -3.14 -12.38 12.35
CA GLU A 52 -4.02 -12.19 11.18
C GLU A 52 -3.92 -10.76 10.62
N PRO A 53 -3.91 -10.56 9.28
CA PRO A 53 -3.90 -9.23 8.68
C PRO A 53 -5.03 -8.31 9.17
N LYS A 54 -6.23 -8.89 9.38
CA LYS A 54 -7.38 -8.17 9.95
C LYS A 54 -7.15 -7.73 11.39
N GLU A 55 -6.45 -8.54 12.17
CA GLU A 55 -6.11 -8.21 13.56
C GLU A 55 -5.18 -7.00 13.61
N TYR A 56 -4.17 -6.94 12.73
CA TYR A 56 -3.29 -5.78 12.63
C TYR A 56 -4.07 -4.50 12.34
N LEU A 57 -4.96 -4.53 11.33
CA LEU A 57 -5.80 -3.39 10.98
C LEU A 57 -6.66 -2.92 12.16
N ASN A 58 -7.41 -3.83 12.78
CA ASN A 58 -8.29 -3.49 13.91
C ASN A 58 -7.49 -2.89 15.08
N GLN A 59 -6.32 -3.43 15.40
CA GLN A 59 -5.50 -2.92 16.51
C GLN A 59 -4.86 -1.56 16.18
N LEU A 60 -4.52 -1.31 14.91
CA LEU A 60 -4.06 0.01 14.47
C LEU A 60 -5.18 1.05 14.56
N GLU A 61 -6.42 0.70 14.17
CA GLU A 61 -7.60 1.55 14.33
C GLU A 61 -7.84 1.89 15.81
N MET A 62 -7.75 0.89 16.70
CA MET A 62 -7.85 1.13 18.15
C MET A 62 -6.74 2.05 18.67
N LEU A 63 -5.51 1.89 18.19
CA LEU A 63 -4.39 2.75 18.57
C LEU A 63 -4.60 4.18 18.05
N PHE A 64 -5.08 4.36 16.82
CA PHE A 64 -5.43 5.66 16.25
C PHE A 64 -6.49 6.38 17.08
N GLU A 65 -7.60 5.71 17.40
CA GLU A 65 -8.65 6.30 18.24
C GLU A 65 -8.13 6.73 19.60
N LYS A 66 -7.25 5.93 20.20
CA LYS A 66 -6.62 6.27 21.48
C LYS A 66 -5.76 7.53 21.33
N MET A 67 -4.94 7.63 20.29
CA MET A 67 -4.11 8.82 20.05
C MET A 67 -4.96 10.07 19.78
N ALA A 68 -6.04 9.94 19.01
CA ALA A 68 -6.96 11.04 18.75
C ALA A 68 -7.65 11.53 20.04
N LYS A 69 -8.09 10.61 20.91
CA LYS A 69 -8.67 10.94 22.23
C LYS A 69 -7.68 11.59 23.19
N GLU A 70 -6.40 11.22 23.08
CA GLU A 70 -5.31 11.79 23.87
C GLU A 70 -4.73 13.08 23.24
N GLU A 71 -5.32 13.58 22.15
CA GLU A 71 -4.86 14.77 21.39
C GLU A 71 -3.42 14.65 20.85
N ASN A 72 -2.90 13.43 20.71
CA ASN A 72 -1.60 13.11 20.13
C ASN A 72 -1.69 13.09 18.59
N PHE A 73 -1.96 14.24 17.97
CA PHE A 73 -2.32 14.32 16.55
C PHE A 73 -1.19 13.88 15.59
N ASN A 74 0.07 14.15 15.92
CA ASN A 74 1.19 13.74 15.08
C ASN A 74 1.31 12.22 15.02
N GLU A 75 1.23 11.55 16.18
CA GLU A 75 1.21 10.09 16.24
C GLU A 75 -0.05 9.52 15.61
N ALA A 76 -1.23 10.15 15.80
CA ALA A 76 -2.45 9.75 15.11
C ALA A 76 -2.28 9.80 13.59
N MET A 77 -1.63 10.84 13.06
CA MET A 77 -1.32 10.97 11.63
C MET A 77 -0.32 9.91 11.15
N VAL A 78 0.65 9.51 11.97
CA VAL A 78 1.54 8.38 11.63
C VAL A 78 0.79 7.06 11.61
N ILE A 79 -0.07 6.81 12.61
CA ILE A 79 -0.85 5.58 12.68
C ILE A 79 -1.88 5.51 11.55
N SER A 80 -2.46 6.62 11.11
CA SER A 80 -3.40 6.60 9.97
C SER A 80 -2.74 6.13 8.67
N GLN A 81 -1.46 6.43 8.44
CA GLN A 81 -0.72 5.90 7.29
C GLN A 81 -0.56 4.38 7.37
N PHE A 82 -0.31 3.84 8.57
CA PHE A 82 -0.30 2.40 8.76
C PHE A 82 -1.69 1.80 8.54
N ILE A 83 -2.77 2.41 9.04
CA ILE A 83 -4.14 1.93 8.79
C ILE A 83 -4.39 1.77 7.29
N GLN A 84 -4.05 2.78 6.47
CA GLN A 84 -4.24 2.72 5.02
C GLN A 84 -3.46 1.56 4.38
N ARG A 85 -2.19 1.38 4.77
CA ARG A 85 -1.35 0.25 4.34
C ARG A 85 -1.93 -1.11 4.73
N TYR A 86 -2.31 -1.28 6.00
CA TYR A 86 -2.81 -2.57 6.48
C TYR A 86 -4.24 -2.86 6.02
N HIS A 87 -5.00 -1.82 5.66
CA HIS A 87 -6.25 -1.97 4.94
C HIS A 87 -6.03 -2.57 3.55
N TYR A 88 -5.07 -2.02 2.79
CA TYR A 88 -4.64 -2.59 1.52
C TYR A 88 -4.19 -4.05 1.68
N PHE A 89 -3.26 -4.33 2.60
CA PHE A 89 -2.78 -5.71 2.82
C PHE A 89 -3.87 -6.70 3.20
N TYR A 90 -4.82 -6.29 4.06
CA TYR A 90 -5.95 -7.16 4.41
C TYR A 90 -6.84 -7.45 3.20
N GLN A 91 -7.17 -6.44 2.39
CA GLN A 91 -7.94 -6.65 1.16
C GLN A 91 -7.19 -7.55 0.17
N THR A 92 -5.90 -7.30 -0.04
CA THR A 92 -5.06 -8.11 -0.93
C THR A 92 -4.96 -9.55 -0.45
N TYR A 93 -4.81 -9.80 0.86
CA TYR A 93 -4.83 -11.14 1.45
C TYR A 93 -6.14 -11.89 1.15
N VAL A 94 -7.29 -11.22 1.34
CA VAL A 94 -8.60 -11.82 1.04
C VAL A 94 -8.72 -12.13 -0.46
N ASN A 95 -8.35 -11.17 -1.31
CA ASN A 95 -8.40 -11.33 -2.76
C ASN A 95 -7.47 -12.44 -3.25
N TYR A 96 -6.26 -12.52 -2.69
CA TYR A 96 -5.27 -13.53 -3.01
C TYR A 96 -5.78 -14.94 -2.68
N ASN A 97 -6.34 -15.12 -1.48
CA ASN A 97 -6.92 -16.40 -1.09
C ASN A 97 -8.05 -16.81 -2.02
N ASN A 98 -8.94 -15.88 -2.39
CA ASN A 98 -10.02 -16.18 -3.33
C ASN A 98 -9.50 -16.50 -4.74
N PHE A 99 -8.46 -15.77 -5.19
CA PHE A 99 -7.85 -15.96 -6.51
C PHE A 99 -7.11 -17.29 -6.64
N THR A 100 -6.47 -17.75 -5.56
CA THR A 100 -5.62 -18.95 -5.52
C THR A 100 -6.29 -20.18 -4.90
N ASP A 101 -7.48 -20.05 -4.31
CA ASP A 101 -8.26 -21.17 -3.76
C ASP A 101 -8.39 -22.39 -4.71
N PRO A 102 -8.62 -22.21 -6.03
CA PRO A 102 -8.72 -23.35 -6.95
C PRO A 102 -7.36 -23.91 -7.42
N ILE A 103 -6.23 -23.33 -6.98
CA ILE A 103 -4.89 -23.63 -7.50
C ILE A 103 -4.17 -24.60 -6.55
N SER A 104 -3.68 -25.72 -7.09
CA SER A 104 -2.86 -26.69 -6.34
C SER A 104 -1.45 -26.16 -6.11
N ALA A 105 -0.82 -26.55 -5.01
CA ALA A 105 0.61 -26.31 -4.78
C ALA A 105 1.49 -26.97 -5.86
N ASP A 106 1.01 -28.01 -6.55
CA ASP A 106 1.75 -28.68 -7.63
C ASP A 106 1.97 -27.78 -8.87
N GLU A 107 1.25 -26.66 -8.99
CA GLU A 107 1.45 -25.64 -10.03
C GLU A 107 2.66 -24.74 -9.73
N ILE A 108 3.21 -24.80 -8.51
CA ILE A 108 4.47 -24.13 -8.16
C ILE A 108 5.61 -24.87 -8.85
N SER A 109 6.24 -24.19 -9.80
CA SER A 109 7.29 -24.76 -10.64
C SER A 109 8.56 -23.90 -10.54
N ALA A 110 9.09 -23.40 -11.66
CA ALA A 110 10.20 -22.45 -11.62
C ALA A 110 9.72 -21.10 -11.05
N PRO A 111 10.59 -20.35 -10.32
CA PRO A 111 10.21 -19.06 -9.75
C PRO A 111 9.64 -18.09 -10.80
N ALA A 112 10.29 -17.99 -11.95
CA ALA A 112 9.86 -17.11 -13.05
C ALA A 112 8.48 -17.48 -13.57
N THR A 113 8.25 -18.76 -13.86
CA THR A 113 6.96 -19.25 -14.37
C THR A 113 5.84 -19.09 -13.35
N THR A 114 6.11 -19.38 -12.07
CA THR A 114 5.13 -19.21 -10.99
C THR A 114 4.75 -17.74 -10.84
N PHE A 115 5.72 -16.84 -10.88
CA PHE A 115 5.48 -15.41 -10.79
C PHE A 115 4.70 -14.88 -12.01
N GLU A 116 5.11 -15.27 -13.21
CA GLU A 116 4.49 -14.85 -14.48
C GLU A 116 3.04 -15.31 -14.60
N THR A 117 2.74 -16.56 -14.22
CA THR A 117 1.41 -17.15 -14.42
C THR A 117 0.42 -16.78 -13.33
N ILE A 118 0.88 -16.60 -12.09
CA ILE A 118 0.01 -16.38 -10.93
C ILE A 118 0.03 -14.92 -10.49
N PHE A 119 1.22 -14.38 -10.22
CA PHE A 119 1.35 -13.11 -9.53
C PHE A 119 1.27 -11.90 -10.46
N ILE A 120 1.76 -11.99 -11.70
CA ILE A 120 1.61 -10.91 -12.68
C ILE A 120 0.12 -10.60 -12.96
N PRO A 121 -0.76 -11.59 -13.28
CA PRO A 121 -2.18 -11.32 -13.48
C PRO A 121 -2.87 -10.80 -12.22
N PHE A 122 -2.48 -11.31 -11.05
CA PHE A 122 -3.04 -10.87 -9.77
C PHE A 122 -2.70 -9.40 -9.47
N PHE A 123 -1.42 -9.03 -9.48
CA PHE A 123 -0.98 -7.67 -9.16
C PHE A 123 -1.35 -6.68 -10.24
N SER A 124 -1.32 -7.05 -11.53
CA SER A 124 -1.80 -6.18 -12.62
C SER A 124 -3.23 -5.74 -12.38
N LYS A 125 -4.12 -6.68 -12.03
CA LYS A 125 -5.52 -6.36 -11.71
C LYS A 125 -5.67 -5.47 -10.48
N GLN A 126 -4.81 -5.62 -9.47
CA GLN A 126 -4.83 -4.72 -8.31
C GLN A 126 -4.41 -3.30 -8.72
N ILE A 127 -3.34 -3.16 -9.52
CA ILE A 127 -2.90 -1.86 -10.03
C ILE A 127 -4.03 -1.18 -10.80
N ASP A 128 -4.61 -1.89 -11.77
CA ASP A 128 -5.68 -1.35 -12.61
C ASP A 128 -6.88 -0.92 -11.77
N PHE A 129 -7.31 -1.76 -10.81
CA PHE A 129 -8.40 -1.43 -9.89
C PHE A 129 -8.18 -0.12 -9.12
N TYR A 130 -7.00 0.10 -8.54
CA TYR A 130 -6.75 1.32 -7.77
C TYR A 130 -6.67 2.57 -8.65
N PHE A 131 -6.09 2.46 -9.86
CA PHE A 131 -6.03 3.59 -10.78
C PHE A 131 -7.38 3.92 -11.42
N GLU A 132 -8.18 2.92 -11.77
CA GLU A 132 -9.53 3.12 -12.30
C GLU A 132 -10.43 3.80 -11.25
N ASN A 133 -10.39 3.34 -9.99
CA ASN A 133 -11.13 4.00 -8.90
C ASN A 133 -10.66 5.44 -8.69
N PHE A 134 -9.36 5.69 -8.76
CA PHE A 134 -8.82 7.03 -8.60
C PHE A 134 -9.17 7.95 -9.77
N LEU A 135 -9.29 7.44 -10.99
CA LEU A 135 -9.80 8.20 -12.12
C LEU A 135 -11.23 8.69 -11.90
N GLU A 136 -12.11 7.88 -11.28
CA GLU A 136 -13.46 8.34 -10.95
C GLU A 136 -13.43 9.51 -9.97
N ILE A 137 -12.58 9.45 -8.95
CA ILE A 137 -12.36 10.57 -8.00
C ILE A 137 -11.85 11.82 -8.74
N ILE A 138 -10.90 11.66 -9.67
CA ILE A 138 -10.37 12.78 -10.45
C ILE A 138 -11.46 13.42 -11.31
N LYS A 139 -12.32 12.62 -11.95
CA LYS A 139 -13.42 13.10 -12.80
C LYS A 139 -14.43 13.95 -12.03
N GLU A 140 -14.66 13.62 -10.76
CA GLU A 140 -15.55 14.37 -9.87
C GLU A 140 -14.88 15.63 -9.29
N SER A 141 -13.55 15.74 -9.36
CA SER A 141 -12.79 16.84 -8.78
C SER A 141 -12.65 18.05 -9.72
N GLU A 142 -12.47 19.25 -9.15
CA GLU A 142 -12.19 20.47 -9.91
C GLU A 142 -10.69 20.70 -10.18
N ILE A 143 -9.86 19.66 -10.10
CA ILE A 143 -8.41 19.69 -10.30
C ILE A 143 -7.96 20.51 -11.51
N GLN A 144 -8.67 20.42 -12.65
CA GLN A 144 -8.33 21.20 -13.84
C GLN A 144 -8.45 22.71 -13.63
N LYS A 145 -9.40 23.16 -12.80
CA LYS A 145 -9.55 24.58 -12.44
C LYS A 145 -8.47 25.03 -11.46
N TRP A 146 -8.02 24.14 -10.58
CA TRP A 146 -6.96 24.43 -9.61
C TRP A 146 -5.58 24.48 -10.27
N SER A 147 -5.30 23.55 -11.19
CA SER A 147 -4.11 23.52 -12.03
C SER A 147 -4.32 22.62 -13.25
N ASP A 148 -4.43 23.23 -14.43
CA ASP A 148 -4.58 22.52 -15.70
C ASP A 148 -3.33 21.67 -16.02
N ASP A 149 -2.12 22.18 -15.72
CA ASP A 149 -0.87 21.46 -15.93
C ASP A 149 -0.78 20.20 -15.07
N PHE A 150 -1.07 20.32 -13.76
CA PHE A 150 -1.07 19.18 -12.85
C PHE A 150 -2.13 18.16 -13.24
N SER A 151 -3.33 18.62 -13.60
CA SER A 151 -4.41 17.75 -14.09
C SER A 151 -3.99 16.95 -15.31
N LYS A 152 -3.42 17.60 -16.34
CA LYS A 152 -2.98 16.93 -17.57
C LYS A 152 -1.90 15.89 -17.30
N GLU A 153 -0.89 16.25 -16.51
CA GLU A 153 0.20 15.32 -16.18
C GLU A 153 -0.30 14.12 -15.36
N LEU A 154 -1.21 14.35 -14.40
CA LEU A 154 -1.84 13.30 -13.63
C LEU A 154 -2.58 12.31 -14.53
N HIS A 155 -3.46 12.80 -15.41
CA HIS A 155 -4.19 11.97 -16.36
C HIS A 155 -3.25 11.20 -17.29
N GLN A 156 -2.19 11.83 -17.79
CA GLN A 156 -1.22 11.17 -18.66
C GLN A 156 -0.51 10.02 -17.93
N LYS A 157 -0.05 10.24 -16.69
CA LYS A 157 0.62 9.21 -15.89
C LYS A 157 -0.30 8.03 -15.61
N ILE A 158 -1.54 8.31 -15.18
CA ILE A 158 -2.52 7.25 -14.90
C ILE A 158 -2.84 6.44 -16.15
N ASN A 159 -3.11 7.10 -17.28
CA ASN A 159 -3.39 6.41 -18.54
C ASN A 159 -2.20 5.56 -19.00
N SER A 160 -0.97 6.05 -18.82
CA SER A 160 0.24 5.29 -19.16
C SER A 160 0.36 4.01 -18.34
N ILE A 161 -0.01 4.05 -17.05
CA ILE A 161 0.01 2.88 -16.16
C ILE A 161 -1.07 1.88 -16.54
N ILE A 162 -2.32 2.32 -16.69
CA ILE A 162 -3.45 1.44 -17.01
C ILE A 162 -3.24 0.73 -18.35
N THR A 163 -2.72 1.45 -19.36
CA THR A 163 -2.55 0.90 -20.72
C THR A 163 -1.26 0.10 -20.93
N GLU A 164 -0.32 0.13 -20.00
CA GLU A 164 0.88 -0.70 -20.07
C GLU A 164 0.52 -2.18 -19.82
N SER A 165 1.02 -3.06 -20.68
CA SER A 165 0.76 -4.50 -20.62
C SER A 165 1.93 -5.29 -20.05
N ASP A 166 3.15 -4.76 -20.19
CA ASP A 166 4.36 -5.31 -19.60
C ASP A 166 4.38 -4.99 -18.10
N PHE A 167 4.31 -6.01 -17.26
CA PHE A 167 4.23 -5.84 -15.82
C PHE A 167 5.45 -5.14 -15.22
N ILE A 168 6.66 -5.41 -15.75
CA ILE A 168 7.89 -4.79 -15.25
C ILE A 168 7.84 -3.28 -15.51
N LYS A 169 7.41 -2.89 -16.72
CA LYS A 169 7.21 -1.47 -17.06
C LYS A 169 6.07 -0.86 -16.25
N LYS A 170 4.97 -1.59 -16.04
CA LYS A 170 3.84 -1.13 -15.23
C LYS A 170 4.27 -0.80 -13.81
N ILE A 171 5.07 -1.67 -13.16
CA ILE A 171 5.64 -1.41 -11.84
C ILE A 171 6.57 -0.20 -11.85
N ALA A 172 7.47 -0.08 -12.82
CA ALA A 172 8.33 1.10 -12.93
C ALA A 172 7.54 2.41 -13.05
N LEU A 173 6.45 2.43 -13.83
CA LEU A 173 5.57 3.59 -13.94
C LEU A 173 4.82 3.88 -12.62
N VAL A 174 4.46 2.85 -11.84
CA VAL A 174 3.88 3.00 -10.50
C VAL A 174 4.88 3.65 -9.54
N GLU A 175 6.13 3.21 -9.54
CA GLU A 175 7.21 3.81 -8.73
C GLU A 175 7.45 5.27 -9.12
N GLU A 176 7.53 5.56 -10.42
CA GLU A 176 7.66 6.94 -10.93
C GLU A 176 6.49 7.83 -10.52
N MET A 177 5.26 7.28 -10.50
CA MET A 177 4.07 7.98 -10.04
C MET A 177 4.14 8.30 -8.54
N VAL A 178 4.62 7.35 -7.72
CA VAL A 178 4.85 7.59 -6.28
C VAL A 178 5.86 8.72 -6.07
N VAL A 179 7.01 8.69 -6.76
CA VAL A 179 8.04 9.74 -6.66
C VAL A 179 7.50 11.09 -7.12
N TRP A 180 6.74 11.11 -8.22
CA TRP A 180 6.12 12.33 -8.71
C TRP A 180 5.12 12.90 -7.70
N MET A 181 4.24 12.09 -7.10
CA MET A 181 3.31 12.56 -6.07
C MET A 181 4.00 13.14 -4.83
N GLN A 182 5.20 12.64 -4.48
CA GLN A 182 6.00 13.14 -3.36
C GLN A 182 6.69 14.48 -3.67
N THR A 183 7.12 14.67 -4.92
CA THR A 183 8.01 15.78 -5.29
C THR A 183 7.30 16.91 -6.05
N ASN A 184 6.11 16.66 -6.60
CA ASN A 184 5.40 17.64 -7.39
C ASN A 184 5.08 18.91 -6.57
N SER A 185 5.35 20.07 -7.18
CA SER A 185 5.21 21.37 -6.54
C SER A 185 3.77 21.69 -6.17
N PHE A 186 2.77 21.23 -6.93
CA PHE A 186 1.35 21.43 -6.63
C PHE A 186 0.96 20.72 -5.34
N THR A 187 1.31 19.44 -5.20
CA THR A 187 1.08 18.67 -3.96
C THR A 187 1.76 19.35 -2.76
N ASN A 188 3.00 19.81 -2.95
CA ASN A 188 3.76 20.51 -1.92
C ASN A 188 3.22 21.89 -1.57
N GLN A 189 2.69 22.63 -2.55
CA GLN A 189 2.13 23.96 -2.37
C GLN A 189 0.78 23.89 -1.66
N ILE A 190 -0.11 23.00 -2.09
CA ILE A 190 -1.41 22.82 -1.47
C ILE A 190 -1.26 22.37 -0.02
N THR A 191 -0.34 21.43 0.26
CA THR A 191 -0.09 20.96 1.63
C THR A 191 0.39 22.08 2.57
N LYS A 192 0.95 23.17 2.03
CA LYS A 192 1.45 24.32 2.82
C LYS A 192 0.43 25.44 2.97
N ASP A 193 -0.66 25.42 2.21
CA ASP A 193 -1.63 26.51 2.19
C ASP A 193 -2.68 26.31 3.29
N LEU A 194 -2.80 27.29 4.20
CA LEU A 194 -3.74 27.24 5.33
C LEU A 194 -5.19 27.51 4.90
N GLU A 195 -5.40 28.00 3.67
CA GLU A 195 -6.72 28.39 3.13
C GLU A 195 -7.27 27.41 2.07
N MET A 196 -6.89 26.13 2.13
CA MET A 196 -7.45 25.12 1.22
C MET A 196 -8.97 24.98 1.35
N SER A 197 -9.64 24.82 0.20
CA SER A 197 -11.04 24.40 0.19
C SER A 197 -11.20 22.98 0.72
N SER A 198 -12.39 22.64 1.21
CA SER A 198 -12.71 21.26 1.64
C SER A 198 -12.50 20.24 0.52
N GLU A 199 -12.79 20.61 -0.73
CA GLU A 199 -12.59 19.76 -1.90
C GLU A 199 -11.10 19.47 -2.16
N GLN A 200 -10.24 20.47 -2.02
CA GLN A 200 -8.80 20.30 -2.15
C GLN A 200 -8.25 19.41 -1.02
N GLN A 201 -8.78 19.52 0.20
CA GLN A 201 -8.39 18.68 1.33
C GLN A 201 -8.77 17.21 1.10
N ILE A 202 -9.98 16.96 0.59
CA ILE A 202 -10.44 15.62 0.22
C ILE A 202 -9.54 15.06 -0.89
N PHE A 203 -9.26 15.84 -1.94
CA PHE A 203 -8.41 15.40 -3.04
C PHE A 203 -6.98 15.06 -2.58
N LEU A 204 -6.36 15.89 -1.74
CA LEU A 204 -5.05 15.57 -1.16
C LEU A 204 -5.08 14.31 -0.31
N THR A 205 -6.16 14.08 0.43
CA THR A 205 -6.33 12.85 1.21
C THR A 205 -6.37 11.63 0.28
N GLN A 206 -7.13 11.70 -0.80
CA GLN A 206 -7.22 10.63 -1.82
C GLN A 206 -5.88 10.38 -2.54
N ILE A 207 -5.14 11.44 -2.88
CA ILE A 207 -3.78 11.31 -3.42
C ILE A 207 -2.86 10.59 -2.43
N ASN A 208 -2.90 10.97 -1.15
CA ASN A 208 -2.04 10.37 -0.14
C ASN A 208 -2.41 8.90 0.12
N GLU A 209 -3.70 8.58 0.13
CA GLU A 209 -4.20 7.21 0.20
C GLU A 209 -3.69 6.36 -0.96
N LEU A 210 -3.86 6.84 -2.21
CA LEU A 210 -3.34 6.15 -3.39
C LEU A 210 -1.82 5.94 -3.29
N LYS A 211 -1.07 6.98 -2.93
CA LYS A 211 0.38 6.90 -2.77
C LYS A 211 0.78 5.80 -1.78
N ILE A 212 0.13 5.73 -0.63
CA ILE A 212 0.41 4.72 0.40
C ILE A 212 0.05 3.32 -0.11
N VAL A 213 -1.07 3.17 -0.82
CA VAL A 213 -1.45 1.91 -1.48
C VAL A 213 -0.39 1.47 -2.47
N LEU A 214 0.08 2.35 -3.36
CA LEU A 214 1.09 2.01 -4.38
C LEU A 214 2.44 1.64 -3.76
N GLN A 215 2.87 2.36 -2.72
CA GLN A 215 4.08 1.98 -1.96
C GLN A 215 3.93 0.63 -1.27
N SER A 216 2.73 0.33 -0.77
CA SER A 216 2.45 -0.96 -0.11
C SER A 216 2.40 -2.09 -1.13
N LEU A 217 1.87 -1.84 -2.32
CA LEU A 217 1.86 -2.78 -3.44
C LEU A 217 3.27 -3.15 -3.85
N ASP A 218 4.14 -2.16 -4.04
CA ASP A 218 5.54 -2.38 -4.41
C ASP A 218 6.28 -3.26 -3.39
N ILE A 219 6.19 -2.90 -2.09
CA ILE A 219 6.76 -3.70 -1.00
C ILE A 219 6.22 -5.14 -1.02
N LEU A 220 4.91 -5.32 -1.25
CA LEU A 220 4.30 -6.63 -1.26
C LEU A 220 4.74 -7.47 -2.46
N VAL A 221 4.86 -6.87 -3.65
CA VAL A 221 5.38 -7.52 -4.85
C VAL A 221 6.80 -8.03 -4.60
N GLU A 222 7.67 -7.20 -4.02
CA GLU A 222 9.04 -7.58 -3.69
C GLU A 222 9.09 -8.78 -2.73
N ARG A 223 8.27 -8.75 -1.67
CA ARG A 223 8.23 -9.82 -0.66
C ARG A 223 7.66 -11.12 -1.20
N VAL A 224 6.63 -11.04 -2.04
CA VAL A 224 6.07 -12.20 -2.73
C VAL A 224 7.10 -12.81 -3.67
N LEU A 225 7.83 -12.00 -4.45
CA LEU A 225 8.87 -12.50 -5.34
C LEU A 225 9.95 -13.27 -4.55
N LYS A 226 10.40 -12.73 -3.41
CA LYS A 226 11.34 -13.43 -2.52
C LYS A 226 10.77 -14.77 -2.05
N LYS A 227 9.50 -14.80 -1.61
CA LYS A 227 8.84 -16.01 -1.16
C LYS A 227 8.70 -17.07 -2.27
N VAL A 228 8.37 -16.64 -3.48
CA VAL A 228 8.32 -17.52 -4.67
C VAL A 228 9.68 -18.15 -4.92
N VAL A 229 10.77 -17.36 -4.86
CA VAL A 229 12.13 -17.87 -5.05
C VAL A 229 12.53 -18.85 -3.96
N GLU A 230 12.18 -18.60 -2.69
CA GLU A 230 12.44 -19.53 -1.59
C GLU A 230 11.74 -20.87 -1.83
N VAL A 231 10.42 -20.84 -2.03
CA VAL A 231 9.60 -22.04 -2.14
C VAL A 231 9.93 -22.88 -3.37
N ALA A 232 10.20 -22.25 -4.52
CA ALA A 232 10.45 -22.97 -5.76
C ALA A 232 11.87 -23.60 -5.84
N ASN A 233 12.75 -23.28 -4.89
CA ASN A 233 14.09 -23.87 -4.79
C ASN A 233 14.21 -24.92 -3.66
N ASP A 234 13.19 -25.08 -2.83
CA ASP A 234 13.08 -26.11 -1.78
C ASP A 234 12.52 -27.44 -2.35
#